data_AF-T1B078-F1
#
_entry.id   AF-T1B078-F1
#
_cell.length_a   1.000
_cell.length_b   1.000
_cell.length_c   1.000
_cell.angle_alpha   90.00
_cell.angle_beta   90.00
_cell.angle_gamma   90.00
#
_symmetry.space_group_name_H-M   'P 1'
#
loop_
_entity.id
_entity.type
_entity.pdbx_description
1 polymer ?
#
loop_
_entity_poly.entity_id
_entity_poly.type
_entity_poly.pdbx_seq_one_letter_code
_entity_poly.pdbx_strand_id
1 'polypeptide(L)'
;LPLLPSDLAAPPSDCPTCHGPLETPKTLRRRIRTVGQTLTYRGPLLICRRHPERPFFWVPPLLAKVAPPRRTYDLKVATLLGLESLFLEETQERTRRHTTLEEGGPSTGTVSMRREEFLLRAYALHRRGLPALRKTMEAQGGYLLHVDGTETAGSPVVFVAVGRVERPRPR
;
A
#
# COMPACT_ATOMS: atom_id res chain seq x y z
N LEU A 1 -0.46 9.85 8.12
CA LEU A 1 0.80 9.56 8.84
C LEU A 1 1.54 10.87 9.01
N PRO A 2 1.84 11.31 10.24
CA PRO A 2 2.65 12.49 10.46
C PRO A 2 4.05 12.27 9.86
N LEU A 3 4.62 13.33 9.27
CA LEU A 3 6.00 13.31 8.79
C LEU A 3 6.92 13.18 10.00
N LEU A 4 7.74 12.13 10.01
CA LEU A 4 8.79 11.99 11.01
C LEU A 4 10.06 12.68 10.49
N PRO A 5 10.95 13.20 11.35
CA PRO A 5 12.24 13.73 10.92
C PRO A 5 13.05 12.74 10.07
N SER A 6 12.92 11.43 10.36
CA SER A 6 13.52 10.34 9.58
C SER A 6 13.04 10.27 8.13
N ASP A 7 11.87 10.85 7.83
CA ASP A 7 11.27 10.82 6.50
C ASP A 7 11.99 11.76 5.52
N LEU A 8 12.74 12.74 6.05
CA LEU A 8 13.57 13.69 5.32
C LEU A 8 15.07 13.40 5.44
N ALA A 9 15.44 12.18 5.85
CA ALA A 9 16.84 11.78 5.99
C ALA A 9 17.64 12.08 4.72
N ALA A 10 18.92 12.43 4.88
CA ALA A 10 19.86 12.63 3.78
C ALA A 10 20.29 11.28 3.15
N PRO A 11 20.84 11.29 1.91
CA PRO A 11 21.47 10.10 1.35
C PRO A 11 22.61 9.60 2.25
N PRO A 12 22.80 8.26 2.37
CA PRO A 12 23.89 7.71 3.14
C PRO A 12 25.25 8.04 2.50
N SER A 13 26.27 8.26 3.33
CA SER A 13 27.67 8.37 2.92
C SER A 13 28.32 7.02 2.66
N ASP A 14 27.85 5.97 3.35
CA ASP A 14 28.52 4.68 3.41
C ASP A 14 27.65 3.55 2.84
N CYS A 15 28.32 2.57 2.21
CA CYS A 15 27.68 1.43 1.60
C CYS A 15 26.98 0.57 2.67
N PRO A 16 25.70 0.21 2.51
CA PRO A 16 24.99 -0.60 3.49
C PRO A 16 25.51 -2.04 3.58
N THR A 17 26.35 -2.47 2.63
CA THR A 17 26.91 -3.84 2.59
C THR A 17 28.31 -3.93 3.20
N CYS A 18 29.21 -2.98 2.89
CA CYS A 18 30.61 -3.03 3.34
C CYS A 18 31.09 -1.77 4.08
N HIS A 19 30.19 -0.81 4.33
CA HIS A 19 30.48 0.46 5.00
C HIS A 19 31.60 1.29 4.37
N GLY A 20 32.00 0.99 3.13
CA GLY A 20 32.92 1.81 2.35
C GLY A 20 32.24 3.05 1.76
N PRO A 21 33.01 4.05 1.31
CA PRO A 21 32.46 5.28 0.78
C PRO A 21 31.62 5.05 -0.47
N LEU A 22 30.54 5.83 -0.60
CA LEU A 22 29.68 5.86 -1.77
C LEU A 22 30.04 7.02 -2.70
N GLU A 23 29.98 6.74 -4.00
CA GLU A 23 30.14 7.74 -5.05
C GLU A 23 28.78 8.11 -5.65
N THR A 24 28.66 9.37 -6.09
CA THR A 24 27.47 9.89 -6.76
C THR A 24 27.81 10.24 -8.22
N PRO A 25 27.94 9.24 -9.12
CA PRO A 25 28.33 9.51 -10.51
C PRO A 25 27.25 10.23 -11.31
N LYS A 26 25.97 10.11 -10.92
CA LYS A 26 24.86 10.77 -11.61
C LYS A 26 23.70 11.07 -10.67
N THR A 27 22.92 12.08 -11.06
CA THR A 27 21.60 12.36 -10.49
C THR A 27 20.52 11.84 -11.43
N LEU A 28 19.56 11.08 -10.92
CA LEU A 28 18.44 10.54 -11.68
C LEU A 28 17.13 11.23 -11.29
N ARG A 29 16.16 11.20 -12.21
CA ARG A 29 14.80 11.73 -12.01
C ARG A 29 13.80 10.58 -11.87
N ARG A 30 12.94 10.66 -10.86
CA ARG A 30 11.77 9.79 -10.69
C ARG A 30 10.50 10.63 -10.73
N ARG A 31 9.52 10.20 -11.53
CA ARG A 31 8.18 10.78 -11.57
C ARG A 31 7.20 9.84 -10.87
N ILE A 32 6.41 10.37 -9.96
CA ILE A 32 5.39 9.65 -9.20
C ILE A 32 4.06 10.34 -9.42
N ARG A 33 3.13 9.63 -10.05
CA ARG A 33 1.75 10.08 -10.22
C ARG A 33 0.99 9.88 -8.92
N THR A 34 0.42 10.94 -8.36
CA THR A 34 -0.51 10.86 -7.23
C THR A 34 -1.88 11.34 -7.69
N VAL A 35 -2.85 11.36 -6.77
CA VAL A 35 -4.19 11.87 -7.05
C VAL A 35 -4.09 13.36 -7.33
N GLY A 36 -4.42 13.76 -8.57
CA GLY A 36 -4.50 15.15 -9.00
C GLY A 36 -3.19 15.88 -9.30
N GLN A 37 -2.03 15.24 -9.15
CA GLN A 37 -0.75 15.87 -9.46
C GLN A 37 0.36 14.84 -9.75
N THR A 38 1.46 15.31 -10.34
CA THR A 38 2.67 14.51 -10.54
C THR A 38 3.81 15.06 -9.69
N LEU A 39 4.30 14.25 -8.75
CA LEU A 39 5.49 14.56 -7.98
C LEU A 39 6.74 14.19 -8.79
N THR A 40 7.70 15.11 -8.88
CA THR A 40 9.02 14.86 -9.47
C THR A 40 10.07 14.91 -8.39
N TYR A 41 10.85 13.84 -8.26
CA TYR A 41 12.02 13.78 -7.40
C TYR A 41 13.30 13.66 -8.24
N ARG A 42 14.34 14.41 -7.85
CA ARG A 42 15.71 14.27 -8.39
C ARG A 42 16.62 13.86 -7.24
N GLY A 43 17.35 12.77 -7.42
CA GLY A 43 18.21 12.21 -6.37
C GLY A 43 19.49 11.58 -6.89
N PRO A 44 20.43 11.24 -6.01
CA PRO A 44 21.68 10.63 -6.40
C PRO A 44 21.49 9.14 -6.75
N LEU A 45 22.16 8.68 -7.81
CA LEU A 45 22.52 7.27 -7.94
C LEU A 45 23.79 7.06 -7.12
N LEU A 46 23.71 6.18 -6.13
CA LEU A 46 24.83 5.83 -5.25
C LEU A 46 25.47 4.52 -5.72
N ILE A 47 26.80 4.50 -5.78
CA ILE A 47 27.59 3.33 -6.16
C ILE A 47 28.73 3.13 -5.15
N CYS A 48 28.97 1.88 -4.76
CA CYS A 48 30.16 1.51 -4.02
C CYS A 48 31.19 0.92 -4.98
N ARG A 49 32.45 1.39 -4.97
CA ARG A 49 33.52 0.83 -5.82
C ARG A 49 33.82 -0.65 -5.55
N ARG A 50 33.51 -1.14 -4.34
CA ARG A 50 33.66 -2.57 -3.97
C ARG A 50 32.50 -3.43 -4.47
N HIS A 51 31.36 -2.82 -4.81
CA HIS A 51 30.16 -3.49 -5.32
C HIS A 51 29.57 -2.71 -6.51
N PRO A 52 30.35 -2.48 -7.59
CA PRO A 52 29.92 -1.65 -8.71
C PRO A 52 28.71 -2.24 -9.45
N GLU A 53 28.49 -3.55 -9.33
CA GLU A 53 27.36 -4.28 -9.89
C GLU A 53 26.02 -4.03 -9.18
N ARG A 54 26.04 -3.35 -8.02
CA ARG A 54 24.84 -3.07 -7.21
C ARG A 54 24.60 -1.56 -6.98
N PRO A 55 24.48 -0.76 -8.05
CA PRO A 55 24.13 0.64 -7.89
C PRO A 55 22.70 0.78 -7.37
N PHE A 56 22.43 1.78 -6.53
CA PHE A 56 21.08 2.05 -6.06
C PHE A 56 20.71 3.53 -6.16
N PHE A 57 19.50 3.80 -6.62
CA PHE A 57 18.95 5.14 -6.68
C PHE A 57 18.34 5.48 -5.32
N TRP A 58 18.95 6.42 -4.61
CA TRP A 58 18.47 6.79 -3.29
C TRP A 58 17.25 7.69 -3.40
N VAL A 59 16.25 7.40 -2.57
CA VAL A 59 15.07 8.24 -2.37
C VAL A 59 14.87 8.47 -0.87
N PRO A 60 14.40 9.65 -0.46
CA PRO A 60 14.03 9.89 0.94
C PRO A 60 13.03 8.85 1.43
N PRO A 61 13.10 8.42 2.70
CA PRO A 61 12.15 7.46 3.25
C PRO A 61 10.68 7.93 3.12
N LEU A 62 10.42 9.24 3.14
CA LEU A 62 9.10 9.79 2.81
C LEU A 62 8.59 9.32 1.46
N LEU A 63 9.41 9.45 0.41
CA LEU A 63 9.04 9.08 -0.95
C LEU A 63 8.86 7.57 -1.10
N ALA A 64 9.59 6.77 -0.33
CA ALA A 64 9.40 5.32 -0.27
C ALA A 64 8.06 4.94 0.40
N LYS A 65 7.58 5.73 1.36
CA LYS A 65 6.24 5.58 1.97
C LYS A 65 5.11 5.97 1.01
N VAL A 66 5.34 6.99 0.18
CA VAL A 66 4.36 7.48 -0.82
C VAL A 66 4.25 6.52 -2.00
N ALA A 67 5.39 6.12 -2.59
CA ALA A 67 5.42 5.26 -3.77
C ALA A 67 6.37 4.06 -3.53
N PRO A 68 5.86 2.81 -3.58
CA PRO A 68 6.69 1.63 -3.41
C PRO A 68 7.90 1.62 -4.36
N PRO A 69 9.00 0.93 -4.01
CA PRO A 69 10.19 0.86 -4.85
C PRO A 69 9.83 0.49 -6.31
N ARG A 70 10.44 1.16 -7.27
CA ARG A 70 10.24 0.95 -8.73
C ARG A 70 8.84 1.28 -9.26
N ARG A 71 7.90 1.71 -8.44
CA ARG A 71 6.57 2.17 -8.90
C ARG A 71 6.61 3.64 -9.32
N THR A 72 5.77 3.98 -10.28
CA THR A 72 5.59 5.34 -10.82
C THR A 72 4.30 6.01 -10.34
N TYR A 73 3.63 5.43 -9.35
CA TYR A 73 2.41 5.96 -8.75
C TYR A 73 2.43 5.87 -7.22
N ASP A 74 1.68 6.76 -6.59
CA ASP A 74 1.39 6.82 -5.16
C ASP A 74 0.44 5.68 -4.77
N LEU A 75 0.64 5.10 -3.59
CA LEU A 75 -0.28 4.12 -3.02
C LEU A 75 -1.74 4.63 -2.96
N LYS A 76 -1.94 5.94 -2.74
CA LYS A 76 -3.27 6.57 -2.76
C LYS A 76 -4.01 6.35 -4.08
N VAL A 77 -3.29 6.31 -5.20
CA VAL A 77 -3.88 6.02 -6.53
C VAL A 77 -4.43 4.60 -6.56
N ALA A 78 -3.69 3.62 -6.04
CA ALA A 78 -4.19 2.24 -5.97
C ALA A 78 -5.37 2.11 -5.00
N THR A 79 -5.32 2.82 -3.86
CA THR A 79 -6.43 2.86 -2.89
C THR A 79 -7.70 3.46 -3.48
N LEU A 80 -7.61 4.62 -4.12
CA LEU A 80 -8.75 5.28 -4.75
C LEU A 80 -9.37 4.39 -5.82
N LEU A 81 -8.56 3.87 -6.75
CA LEU A 81 -9.01 2.94 -7.79
C LEU A 81 -9.71 1.71 -7.21
N GLY A 82 -9.14 1.14 -6.16
CA GLY A 82 -9.71 -0.01 -5.47
C GLY A 82 -11.09 0.30 -4.89
N LEU A 83 -11.20 1.41 -4.13
CA LEU A 83 -12.45 1.85 -3.53
C LEU A 83 -13.52 2.17 -4.58
N GLU A 84 -13.20 2.98 -5.59
CA GLU A 84 -14.11 3.33 -6.68
C GLU A 84 -14.60 2.06 -7.40
N SER A 85 -13.70 1.12 -7.71
CA SER A 85 -14.04 -0.11 -8.42
C SER A 85 -14.88 -1.12 -7.62
N LEU A 86 -14.90 -1.02 -6.29
CA LEU A 86 -15.60 -1.97 -5.42
C LEU A 86 -16.91 -1.42 -4.86
N PHE A 87 -17.00 -0.11 -4.65
CA PHE A 87 -18.10 0.48 -3.89
C PHE A 87 -19.00 1.41 -4.71
N LEU A 88 -18.59 1.88 -5.88
CA LEU A 88 -19.35 2.91 -6.60
C LEU A 88 -20.12 2.41 -7.81
N GLU A 89 -20.16 1.10 -8.11
CA GLU A 89 -20.76 0.56 -9.36
C GLU A 89 -20.35 1.35 -10.62
N GLU A 90 -19.20 2.00 -10.58
CA GLU A 90 -18.75 2.85 -11.67
C GLU A 90 -18.08 1.96 -12.71
N THR A 91 -18.57 2.05 -13.96
CA THR A 91 -17.91 1.42 -15.09
C THR A 91 -16.43 1.83 -15.10
N GLN A 92 -15.53 0.92 -15.52
CA GLN A 92 -14.07 1.14 -15.55
C GLN A 92 -13.66 2.48 -16.21
N GLU A 93 -14.52 3.01 -17.08
CA GLU A 93 -14.36 4.26 -17.81
C GLU A 93 -14.53 5.52 -16.93
N ARG A 94 -15.33 5.48 -15.87
CA ARG A 94 -15.49 6.59 -14.91
C ARG A 94 -14.36 6.62 -13.89
N THR A 95 -13.95 5.46 -13.36
CA THR A 95 -12.79 5.29 -12.49
C THR A 95 -11.50 5.86 -13.13
N ARG A 96 -11.37 5.73 -14.46
CA ARG A 96 -10.29 6.34 -15.25
C ARG A 96 -10.25 7.87 -15.18
N ARG A 97 -11.41 8.52 -15.16
CA ARG A 97 -11.53 9.99 -15.15
C ARG A 97 -11.26 10.58 -13.77
N HIS A 98 -11.58 9.86 -12.70
CA HIS A 98 -11.45 10.36 -11.33
C HIS A 98 -10.04 10.19 -10.76
N THR A 99 -9.36 9.12 -11.14
CA THR A 99 -8.01 8.83 -10.64
C THR A 99 -6.91 9.68 -11.30
N THR A 100 -7.18 10.27 -12.46
CA THR A 100 -6.23 11.08 -13.21
C THR A 100 -6.92 12.32 -13.72
N LEU A 101 -6.67 13.46 -13.05
CA LEU A 101 -7.03 14.82 -13.50
C LEU A 101 -6.31 15.25 -14.81
N GLU A 102 -5.77 14.32 -15.61
CA GLU A 102 -5.06 14.62 -16.86
C GLU A 102 -5.41 13.67 -18.00
N GLU A 103 -5.33 14.20 -19.22
CA GLU A 103 -5.53 13.50 -20.49
C GLU A 103 -4.61 12.27 -20.63
N GLY A 104 -5.19 11.13 -21.02
CA GLY A 104 -4.43 9.89 -21.25
C GLY A 104 -4.27 8.98 -20.03
N GLY A 105 -5.29 8.91 -19.16
CA GLY A 105 -5.37 8.04 -17.98
C GLY A 105 -4.95 6.57 -18.20
N PRO A 106 -4.81 5.77 -17.12
CA PRO A 106 -4.27 4.41 -17.22
C PRO A 106 -5.06 3.50 -18.18
N SER A 107 -4.34 2.59 -18.85
CA SER A 107 -4.98 1.53 -19.63
C SER A 107 -5.91 0.67 -18.74
N THR A 108 -6.91 0.00 -19.33
CA THR A 108 -7.83 -0.89 -18.60
C THR A 108 -7.05 -1.97 -17.84
N GLY A 109 -6.05 -2.59 -18.48
CA GLY A 109 -5.16 -3.56 -17.81
C GLY A 109 -4.39 -2.97 -16.62
N THR A 110 -3.98 -1.70 -16.71
CA THR A 110 -3.34 -1.00 -15.57
C THR A 110 -4.34 -0.78 -14.42
N VAL A 111 -5.59 -0.46 -14.72
CA VAL A 111 -6.66 -0.32 -13.72
C VAL A 111 -6.92 -1.66 -13.04
N SER A 112 -7.10 -2.74 -13.80
CA SER A 112 -7.32 -4.09 -13.25
C SER A 112 -6.18 -4.55 -12.33
N MET A 113 -4.93 -4.38 -12.76
CA MET A 113 -3.75 -4.72 -11.95
C MET A 113 -3.71 -3.93 -10.63
N ARG A 114 -4.04 -2.64 -10.67
CA ARG A 114 -4.05 -1.78 -9.47
C ARG A 114 -5.19 -2.13 -8.52
N ARG A 115 -6.34 -2.54 -9.05
CA ARG A 115 -7.47 -3.06 -8.26
C ARG A 115 -7.07 -4.34 -7.52
N GLU A 116 -6.41 -5.27 -8.21
CA GLU A 116 -5.92 -6.50 -7.59
C GLU A 116 -4.86 -6.19 -6.51
N GLU A 117 -3.94 -5.28 -6.79
CA GLU A 117 -2.97 -4.81 -5.78
C GLU A 117 -3.66 -4.22 -4.54
N PHE A 118 -4.72 -3.43 -4.73
CA PHE A 118 -5.52 -2.92 -3.61
C PHE A 118 -6.11 -4.05 -2.77
N LEU A 119 -6.76 -5.04 -3.39
CA LEU A 119 -7.36 -6.17 -2.70
C LEU A 119 -6.33 -6.98 -1.90
N LEU A 120 -5.17 -7.27 -2.51
CA LEU A 120 -4.09 -7.99 -1.83
C LEU A 120 -3.55 -7.21 -0.62
N ARG A 121 -3.42 -5.87 -0.75
CA ARG A 121 -2.98 -5.01 0.35
C ARG A 121 -4.02 -4.93 1.46
N ALA A 122 -5.31 -4.79 1.11
CA ALA A 122 -6.41 -4.79 2.07
C ALA A 122 -6.45 -6.12 2.85
N TYR A 123 -6.32 -7.25 2.15
CA TYR A 123 -6.21 -8.57 2.76
C TYR A 123 -5.01 -8.67 3.72
N ALA A 124 -3.81 -8.27 3.27
CA ALA A 124 -2.60 -8.31 4.10
C ALA A 124 -2.72 -7.43 5.35
N LEU A 125 -3.29 -6.23 5.21
CA LEU A 125 -3.54 -5.32 6.33
C LEU A 125 -4.53 -5.95 7.32
N HIS A 126 -5.63 -6.51 6.82
CA HIS A 126 -6.62 -7.20 7.64
C HIS A 126 -5.98 -8.35 8.42
N ARG A 127 -5.24 -9.24 7.74
CA ARG A 127 -4.51 -10.37 8.34
C ARG A 127 -3.53 -9.93 9.42
N ARG A 128 -2.79 -8.83 9.20
CA ARG A 128 -1.86 -8.27 10.18
C ARG A 128 -2.57 -7.74 11.42
N GLY A 129 -3.79 -7.21 11.29
CA GLY A 129 -4.60 -6.69 12.38
C GLY A 129 -5.26 -7.77 13.24
N LEU A 130 -5.48 -8.97 12.70
CA LEU A 130 -6.22 -10.05 13.37
C LEU A 130 -5.70 -10.39 14.78
N PRO A 131 -4.39 -10.54 15.04
CA PRO A 131 -3.91 -10.88 16.39
C PRO A 131 -4.24 -9.80 17.43
N ALA A 132 -4.11 -8.52 17.06
CA ALA A 132 -4.43 -7.41 17.95
C ALA A 132 -5.94 -7.32 18.21
N LEU A 133 -6.75 -7.49 17.16
CA LEU A 133 -8.20 -7.55 17.29
C LEU A 133 -8.63 -8.70 18.20
N ARG A 134 -8.08 -9.89 18.00
CA ARG A 134 -8.34 -11.07 18.83
C ARG A 134 -8.01 -10.83 20.30
N LYS A 135 -6.83 -10.27 20.59
CA LYS A 135 -6.42 -9.94 21.95
C LYS A 135 -7.41 -8.97 22.62
N THR A 136 -7.85 -7.95 21.89
CA THR A 136 -8.83 -6.98 22.40
C THR A 136 -10.18 -7.64 22.67
N MET A 137 -10.66 -8.50 21.76
CA MET A 137 -11.90 -9.24 21.94
C MET A 137 -11.83 -10.19 23.14
N GLU A 138 -10.74 -10.94 23.30
CA GLU A 138 -10.54 -11.84 24.45
C GLU A 138 -10.50 -11.07 25.78
N ALA A 139 -9.83 -9.91 25.81
CA ALA A 139 -9.78 -9.05 26.99
C ALA A 139 -11.17 -8.48 27.40
N GLN A 140 -12.10 -8.37 26.44
CA GLN A 140 -13.48 -7.94 26.68
C GLN A 140 -14.42 -9.12 27.01
N GLY A 141 -13.89 -10.33 27.20
CA GLY A 141 -14.68 -11.52 27.52
C GLY A 141 -15.24 -12.24 26.29
N GLY A 142 -14.78 -11.88 25.09
CA GLY A 142 -15.23 -12.42 23.80
C GLY A 142 -15.97 -11.39 22.95
N TYR A 143 -16.69 -11.87 21.93
CA TYR A 143 -17.50 -11.03 21.05
C TYR A 143 -18.72 -11.80 20.56
N LEU A 144 -19.82 -11.07 20.34
CA LEU A 144 -20.96 -11.58 19.58
C LEU A 144 -20.68 -11.34 18.10
N LEU A 145 -20.63 -12.41 17.31
CA LEU A 145 -20.46 -12.32 15.86
C LEU A 145 -21.85 -12.29 15.21
N HIS A 146 -22.17 -11.23 14.48
CA HIS A 146 -23.30 -11.22 13.56
C HIS A 146 -22.75 -11.46 12.16
N VAL A 147 -23.21 -12.52 11.47
CA VAL A 147 -22.74 -12.90 10.14
C VAL A 147 -23.85 -12.59 9.15
N ASP A 148 -23.81 -11.41 8.54
CA ASP A 148 -24.75 -11.11 7.46
C ASP A 148 -24.33 -11.83 6.17
N GLY A 149 -25.29 -12.48 5.51
CA GLY A 149 -25.06 -13.20 4.26
C GLY A 149 -25.54 -12.37 3.09
N THR A 150 -24.61 -11.83 2.30
CA THR A 150 -24.95 -11.11 1.08
C THR A 150 -24.69 -11.99 -0.14
N GLU A 151 -25.70 -12.21 -0.97
CA GLU A 151 -25.58 -12.93 -2.24
C GLU A 151 -25.80 -11.98 -3.43
N THR A 152 -24.99 -12.11 -4.48
CA THR A 152 -25.08 -11.30 -5.70
C THR A 152 -26.39 -11.43 -6.45
N ALA A 153 -27.11 -12.54 -6.30
CA ALA A 153 -28.43 -12.77 -6.91
C ALA A 153 -29.60 -12.22 -6.07
N GLY A 154 -29.33 -11.72 -4.86
CA GLY A 154 -30.36 -11.37 -3.88
C GLY A 154 -31.04 -12.61 -3.30
N SER A 155 -30.74 -12.94 -2.05
CA SER A 155 -31.38 -14.05 -1.33
C SER A 155 -32.00 -13.51 -0.03
N PRO A 156 -33.21 -13.96 0.35
CA PRO A 156 -33.87 -13.53 1.60
C PRO A 156 -33.27 -14.17 2.86
N VAL A 157 -32.19 -14.96 2.73
CA VAL A 157 -31.65 -15.77 3.82
C VAL A 157 -30.62 -14.98 4.64
N VAL A 158 -31.00 -14.61 5.86
CA VAL A 158 -30.10 -14.04 6.87
C VAL A 158 -29.49 -15.20 7.67
N PHE A 159 -28.16 -15.29 7.70
CA PHE A 159 -27.46 -16.20 8.59
C PHE A 159 -27.23 -15.54 9.95
N VAL A 160 -27.33 -16.30 11.04
CA VAL A 160 -26.96 -15.82 12.38
C VAL A 160 -26.09 -16.89 13.02
N ALA A 161 -24.85 -16.54 13.38
CA ALA A 161 -23.91 -17.47 14.01
C ALA A 161 -23.58 -16.99 15.43
N VAL A 162 -24.01 -17.72 16.45
CA VAL A 162 -23.66 -17.41 17.85
C VAL A 162 -22.34 -18.09 18.20
N GLY A 163 -21.26 -17.32 18.24
CA GLY A 163 -19.97 -17.78 18.75
C GLY A 163 -19.92 -17.75 20.28
N ARG A 164 -19.56 -18.87 20.93
CA ARG A 164 -19.16 -18.90 22.34
C ARG A 164 -17.64 -18.93 22.44
N VAL A 165 -17.07 -18.04 23.24
CA VAL A 165 -15.67 -18.17 23.67
C VAL A 165 -15.62 -19.19 24.80
N GLU A 166 -15.17 -20.40 24.48
CA GLU A 166 -14.86 -21.38 25.52
C GLU A 166 -13.63 -20.88 26.30
N ARG A 167 -13.84 -20.56 27.59
CA ARG A 167 -12.71 -20.30 28.49
C ARG A 167 -11.94 -21.62 28.68
N PRO A 168 -10.59 -21.61 28.61
CA PRO A 168 -9.82 -22.80 28.90
C PRO A 168 -10.15 -23.29 30.32
N ARG A 169 -10.47 -24.59 30.44
CA ARG A 169 -10.71 -25.22 31.75
C ARG A 169 -9.44 -25.10 32.60
N PRO A 170 -9.54 -24.71 33.88
CA PRO A 170 -8.38 -24.73 34.77
C PRO A 170 -7.86 -26.17 34.88
N ARG A 171 -6.54 -26.32 34.79
CA ARG A 171 -5.83 -27.58 35.04
C ARG A 171 -5.75 -27.84 36.54
#